data_AF-A0A915CAA3-F1
#
_entry.id   AF-A0A915CAA3-F1
#
_cell.length_a   1.000
_cell.length_b   1.000
_cell.length_c   1.000
_cell.angle_alpha   90.00
_cell.angle_beta   90.00
_cell.angle_gamma   90.00
#
_symmetry.space_group_name_H-M   'P 1'
#
loop_
_entity.id
_entity.type
_entity.pdbx_description
1 polymer ?
#
loop_
_entity_poly.entity_id
_entity_poly.type
_entity_poly.pdbx_seq_one_letter_code
_entity_poly.pdbx_strand_id
1 'polypeptide(L)'
;VGCCAMTFAYCVLFTALHFLVGVYGTPGPEVVDETTRWSQCRLSNQSIYDFQVQTLGGEFTDLAKYRGQVLLIVNVATFCAYTQQYLDFSSLIEQNKRSGFTILAFPCNQFYLQEPAENHELMNGIMYVRPGNGWKPHRNLHIFGKLEVNGENNHPLYEFMKDLCPQTVNKIGKREELIYNPIRPNDITWNFEKFLVDRQGKVRFRFHPTAWRHGDVVQPFIQQLVNERARA
;
A
#
# COMPACT_ATOMS: atom_id res chain seq x y z
N VAL A 1 11.21 34.30 77.17
CA VAL A 1 12.48 34.19 77.95
C VAL A 1 12.40 32.92 78.77
N GLY A 2 13.42 32.06 78.70
CA GLY A 2 13.54 30.81 79.48
C GLY A 2 13.27 29.56 78.63
N CYS A 3 14.30 29.00 77.99
CA CYS A 3 15.15 27.89 78.47
C CYS A 3 14.43 26.53 78.38
N CYS A 4 14.71 25.68 77.39
CA CYS A 4 15.94 24.90 77.20
C CYS A 4 16.14 23.86 78.31
N ALA A 5 15.89 22.58 78.00
CA ALA A 5 16.96 21.59 77.89
C ALA A 5 16.39 20.18 77.71
N MET A 6 16.92 19.49 76.70
CA MET A 6 16.94 18.03 76.52
C MET A 6 17.42 17.35 77.81
N THR A 7 17.12 16.08 78.10
CA THR A 7 17.74 14.90 77.50
C THR A 7 17.09 13.62 78.09
N PHE A 8 17.31 12.48 77.42
CA PHE A 8 17.19 11.07 77.84
C PHE A 8 16.16 10.21 77.10
N ALA A 9 16.64 9.72 75.95
CA ALA A 9 16.65 8.32 75.50
C ALA A 9 15.59 7.35 76.06
N TYR A 10 14.71 6.86 75.18
CA TYR A 10 14.27 5.46 75.20
C TYR A 10 14.23 4.87 73.80
N CYS A 11 14.80 3.67 73.73
CA CYS A 11 14.97 2.78 72.60
C CYS A 11 13.67 2.39 71.88
N VAL A 12 13.79 2.39 70.54
CA VAL A 12 13.41 1.29 69.62
C VAL A 12 11.94 0.89 69.58
N LEU A 13 11.27 1.34 68.52
CA LEU A 13 10.26 0.58 67.77
C LEU A 13 10.24 1.14 66.34
N PHE A 14 11.21 0.71 65.52
CA PHE A 14 11.20 0.95 64.08
C PHE A 14 10.14 0.02 63.45
N THR A 15 8.94 0.55 63.21
CA THR A 15 7.97 -0.08 62.33
C THR A 15 8.45 0.08 60.89
N ALA A 16 8.93 -1.02 60.30
CA ALA A 16 9.27 -1.10 58.89
C ALA A 16 7.98 -1.04 58.05
N LEU A 17 7.58 0.15 57.62
CA LEU A 17 6.49 0.34 56.67
C LEU A 17 7.05 0.34 55.24
N HIS A 18 6.50 -0.55 54.42
CA HIS A 18 6.91 -0.88 53.07
C HIS A 18 6.89 0.32 52.10
N PHE A 19 7.95 0.46 51.30
CA PHE A 19 7.88 1.10 50.00
C PHE A 19 8.63 0.23 48.97
N LEU A 20 7.98 -0.84 48.54
CA LEU A 20 8.33 -1.49 47.27
C LEU A 20 7.68 -0.64 46.17
N VAL A 21 8.42 0.35 45.66
CA VAL A 21 8.07 1.03 44.41
C VAL A 21 8.38 0.04 43.29
N GLY A 22 7.38 -0.77 42.92
CA GLY A 22 7.43 -1.54 41.69
C GLY A 22 7.47 -0.58 40.51
N VAL A 23 8.62 -0.46 39.85
CA VAL A 23 8.73 0.21 38.56
C VAL A 23 8.04 -0.69 37.53
N TYR A 24 6.72 -0.53 37.39
CA TYR A 24 6.01 -1.07 36.25
C TYR A 24 6.44 -0.27 35.02
N GLY A 25 7.44 -0.77 34.31
CA GLY A 25 7.81 -0.24 33.00
C GLY A 25 6.58 -0.27 32.10
N THR A 26 6.17 0.89 31.59
CA THR A 26 5.15 0.95 30.55
C THR A 26 5.64 0.13 29.36
N PRO A 27 4.83 -0.78 28.77
CA PRO A 27 5.21 -1.46 27.55
C PRO A 27 5.65 -0.42 26.52
N GLY A 28 6.82 -0.64 25.90
CA GLY A 28 7.24 0.16 24.76
C GLY A 28 6.18 0.09 23.65
N PRO A 29 6.13 1.08 22.75
CA PRO A 29 5.21 1.02 21.62
C PRO A 29 5.38 -0.28 20.85
N GLU A 30 4.26 -0.89 20.46
CA GLU A 30 4.24 -2.13 19.69
C GLU A 30 5.06 -1.97 18.41
N VAL A 31 6.00 -2.89 18.16
CA VAL A 31 6.78 -2.90 16.93
C VAL A 31 5.88 -3.36 15.80
N VAL A 32 5.35 -2.40 15.03
CA VAL A 32 4.51 -2.70 13.86
C VAL A 32 5.41 -3.10 12.69
N ASP A 33 5.28 -4.33 12.20
CA ASP A 33 5.92 -4.76 10.95
C ASP A 33 5.27 -4.05 9.76
N GLU A 34 5.95 -3.02 9.27
CA GLU A 34 5.49 -2.23 8.14
C GLU A 34 5.43 -3.03 6.84
N THR A 35 6.19 -4.13 6.73
CA THR A 35 6.33 -4.92 5.50
C THR A 35 5.19 -5.91 5.27
N THR A 36 4.19 -5.92 6.16
CA THR A 36 3.02 -6.80 6.07
C THR A 36 1.69 -6.04 6.23
N ARG A 37 1.69 -4.71 6.07
CA ARG A 37 0.47 -3.88 6.18
C ARG A 37 -0.49 -4.07 5.01
N TRP A 38 -1.69 -4.57 5.29
CA TRP A 38 -2.79 -4.68 4.34
C TRP A 38 -4.13 -4.46 5.05
N SER A 39 -5.19 -4.23 4.26
CA SER A 39 -6.56 -4.15 4.75
C SER A 39 -7.50 -4.93 3.84
N GLN A 40 -8.56 -5.49 4.43
CA GLN A 40 -9.64 -6.13 3.68
C GLN A 40 -10.66 -5.08 3.25
N CYS A 41 -11.03 -5.09 1.97
CA CYS A 41 -11.99 -4.15 1.42
C CYS A 41 -13.43 -4.60 1.68
N ARG A 42 -14.35 -3.64 1.75
CA ARG A 42 -15.78 -3.89 1.84
C ARG A 42 -16.29 -4.45 0.52
N LEU A 43 -17.14 -5.47 0.59
CA LEU A 43 -17.78 -6.03 -0.61
C LEU A 43 -18.74 -5.00 -1.21
N SER A 44 -18.74 -4.89 -2.54
CA SER A 44 -19.61 -4.00 -3.30
C SER A 44 -20.23 -4.72 -4.49
N ASN A 45 -21.43 -4.32 -4.89
CA ASN A 45 -22.07 -4.80 -6.11
C ASN A 45 -21.52 -4.13 -7.38
N GLN A 46 -20.74 -3.05 -7.25
CA GLN A 46 -20.02 -2.41 -8.35
C GLN A 46 -18.73 -3.17 -8.70
N SER A 47 -18.21 -2.98 -9.91
CA SER A 47 -17.03 -3.69 -10.42
C SER A 47 -16.05 -2.71 -11.04
N ILE A 48 -14.75 -3.04 -10.99
CA ILE A 48 -13.75 -2.26 -11.73
C ILE A 48 -13.96 -2.33 -13.26
N TYR A 49 -14.78 -3.27 -13.74
CA TYR A 49 -15.03 -3.46 -15.16
C TYR A 49 -15.90 -2.35 -15.78
N ASP A 50 -16.48 -1.48 -14.96
CA ASP A 50 -17.25 -0.33 -15.41
C ASP A 50 -16.37 0.90 -15.73
N PHE A 51 -15.05 0.81 -15.51
CA PHE A 51 -14.11 1.90 -15.76
C PHE A 51 -13.31 1.70 -17.07
N GLN A 52 -13.03 2.82 -17.71
CA GLN A 52 -12.06 2.94 -18.80
C GLN A 52 -10.77 3.56 -18.29
N VAL A 53 -9.66 3.23 -18.94
CA VAL A 53 -8.34 3.79 -18.65
C VAL A 53 -7.63 4.12 -19.95
N GLN A 54 -6.75 5.12 -19.91
CA GLN A 54 -5.92 5.48 -21.04
C GLN A 54 -4.74 4.49 -21.17
N THR A 55 -4.42 4.09 -22.40
CA THR A 55 -3.21 3.32 -22.72
C THR A 55 -2.01 4.25 -22.88
N LEU A 56 -0.80 3.70 -22.94
CA LEU A 56 0.41 4.48 -23.23
C LEU A 56 0.35 5.22 -24.59
N GLY A 57 -0.42 4.70 -25.55
CA GLY A 57 -0.63 5.32 -26.86
C GLY A 57 -1.64 6.47 -26.85
N GLY A 58 -2.29 6.75 -25.72
CA GLY A 58 -3.29 7.83 -25.59
C GLY A 58 -4.74 7.38 -25.80
N GLU A 59 -4.97 6.17 -26.33
CA GLU A 59 -6.31 5.61 -26.56
C GLU A 59 -6.93 5.06 -25.27
N PHE A 60 -8.26 5.12 -25.16
CA PHE A 60 -9.00 4.54 -24.04
C PHE A 60 -9.29 3.05 -24.24
N THR A 61 -9.32 2.29 -23.14
CA THR A 61 -9.66 0.86 -23.14
C THR A 61 -10.45 0.49 -21.89
N ASP A 62 -11.46 -0.38 -22.05
CA ASP A 62 -12.27 -0.87 -20.94
C ASP A 62 -11.51 -1.88 -20.09
N LEU A 63 -11.63 -1.76 -18.77
CA LEU A 63 -11.13 -2.78 -17.85
C LEU A 63 -11.94 -4.08 -17.91
N ALA A 64 -13.15 -4.06 -18.50
CA ALA A 64 -13.97 -5.25 -18.74
C ALA A 64 -13.25 -6.36 -19.51
N LYS A 65 -12.24 -6.03 -20.33
CA LYS A 65 -11.43 -7.04 -21.05
C LYS A 65 -10.64 -7.97 -20.13
N TYR A 66 -10.46 -7.60 -18.87
CA TYR A 66 -9.79 -8.40 -17.85
C TYR A 66 -10.74 -9.28 -17.04
N ARG A 67 -12.02 -9.37 -17.43
CA ARG A 67 -13.02 -10.21 -16.78
C ARG A 67 -12.56 -11.66 -16.68
N GLY A 68 -12.79 -12.26 -15.52
CA GLY A 68 -12.41 -13.65 -15.25
C GLY A 68 -10.97 -13.83 -14.76
N GLN A 69 -10.17 -12.77 -14.70
CA GLN A 69 -8.80 -12.79 -14.20
C GLN A 69 -8.72 -12.22 -12.79
N VAL A 70 -7.80 -12.75 -11.97
CA VAL A 70 -7.39 -12.09 -10.72
C VAL A 70 -6.41 -10.97 -11.08
N LEU A 71 -6.64 -9.77 -10.54
CA LEU A 71 -5.89 -8.59 -10.93
C LEU A 71 -5.19 -7.96 -9.74
N LEU A 72 -3.92 -7.62 -9.90
CA LEU A 72 -3.20 -6.74 -8.99
C LEU A 72 -3.06 -5.38 -9.66
N ILE A 73 -3.78 -4.38 -9.15
CA ILE A 73 -3.69 -2.99 -9.60
C ILE A 73 -2.64 -2.28 -8.75
N VAL A 74 -1.70 -1.58 -9.38
CA VAL A 74 -0.58 -0.92 -8.68
C VAL A 74 -0.35 0.47 -9.27
N ASN A 75 -0.24 1.51 -8.43
CA ASN A 75 0.29 2.79 -8.89
C ASN A 75 1.82 2.74 -8.91
N VAL A 76 2.46 3.19 -9.97
CA VAL A 76 3.91 3.00 -10.18
C VAL A 76 4.63 4.32 -10.46
N ALA A 77 5.94 4.31 -10.24
CA ALA A 77 6.85 5.41 -10.53
C ALA A 77 8.23 4.86 -10.99
N THR A 78 8.84 5.45 -12.01
CA THR A 78 10.16 5.05 -12.54
C THR A 78 11.31 5.44 -11.62
N PHE A 79 11.24 6.58 -10.92
CA PHE A 79 12.34 7.07 -10.07
C PHE A 79 12.13 6.81 -8.58
N CYS A 80 11.27 5.86 -8.24
CA CYS A 80 11.01 5.45 -6.86
C CYS A 80 12.03 4.40 -6.37
N ALA A 81 12.28 4.36 -5.06
CA ALA A 81 13.02 3.26 -4.45
C ALA A 81 12.42 1.87 -4.82
N TYR A 82 11.09 1.79 -4.85
CA TYR A 82 10.33 0.57 -5.11
C TYR A 82 10.23 0.18 -6.59
N THR A 83 10.82 0.92 -7.52
CA THR A 83 10.86 0.55 -8.94
C THR A 83 11.53 -0.82 -9.17
N GLN A 84 12.37 -1.29 -8.24
CA GLN A 84 12.92 -2.65 -8.32
C GLN A 84 11.83 -3.75 -8.24
N GLN A 85 10.63 -3.47 -7.74
CA GLN A 85 9.50 -4.41 -7.73
C GLN A 85 9.07 -4.82 -9.15
N TYR A 86 9.37 -4.03 -10.20
CA TYR A 86 9.15 -4.44 -11.60
C TYR A 86 9.85 -5.76 -11.95
N LEU A 87 11.02 -6.03 -11.36
CA LEU A 87 11.76 -7.27 -11.57
C LEU A 87 11.00 -8.48 -10.99
N ASP A 88 10.33 -8.28 -9.86
CA ASP A 88 9.57 -9.32 -9.16
C ASP A 88 8.22 -9.62 -9.84
N PHE A 89 7.61 -8.64 -10.53
CA PHE A 89 6.30 -8.79 -11.17
C PHE A 89 6.26 -9.92 -12.20
N SER A 90 7.29 -10.08 -13.01
CA SER A 90 7.37 -11.17 -13.99
C SER A 90 7.37 -12.53 -13.29
N SER A 91 8.13 -12.68 -12.19
CA SER A 91 8.18 -13.89 -11.39
C SER A 91 6.84 -14.20 -10.73
N LEU A 92 6.19 -13.19 -10.14
CA LEU A 92 4.88 -13.33 -9.51
C LEU A 92 3.82 -13.75 -10.53
N ILE A 93 3.85 -13.20 -11.75
CA ILE A 93 2.95 -13.61 -12.83
C ILE A 93 3.21 -15.06 -13.23
N GLU A 94 4.47 -15.46 -13.43
CA GLU A 94 4.81 -16.81 -13.85
C GLU A 94 4.38 -17.88 -12.84
N GLN A 95 4.49 -17.59 -11.54
CA GLN A 95 4.00 -18.45 -10.46
C GLN A 95 2.48 -18.67 -10.53
N ASN A 96 1.73 -17.68 -11.01
CA ASN A 96 0.25 -17.69 -11.05
C ASN A 96 -0.32 -17.84 -12.48
N LYS A 97 0.50 -18.17 -13.48
CA LYS A 97 0.10 -18.12 -14.90
C LYS A 97 -1.06 -19.04 -15.26
N ARG A 98 -1.12 -20.23 -14.66
CA ARG A 98 -2.18 -21.23 -14.92
C ARG A 98 -3.53 -20.79 -14.34
N SER A 99 -3.50 -19.82 -13.45
CA SER A 99 -4.63 -19.39 -12.66
C SER A 99 -5.32 -18.16 -13.24
N GLY A 100 -4.79 -17.54 -14.30
CA GLY A 100 -5.34 -16.31 -14.87
C GLY A 100 -5.11 -15.11 -13.96
N PHE A 101 -3.84 -14.76 -13.75
CA PHE A 101 -3.40 -13.59 -12.97
C PHE A 101 -2.71 -12.56 -13.87
N THR A 102 -3.02 -11.30 -13.63
CA THR A 102 -2.55 -10.16 -14.41
C THR A 102 -2.28 -8.95 -13.51
N ILE A 103 -1.25 -8.17 -13.83
CA ILE A 103 -0.89 -6.94 -13.12
C ILE A 103 -1.23 -5.75 -14.02
N LEU A 104 -1.94 -4.77 -13.45
CA LEU A 104 -2.29 -3.51 -14.10
C LEU A 104 -1.55 -2.38 -13.39
N ALA A 105 -0.58 -1.77 -14.08
CA ALA A 105 0.29 -0.75 -13.52
C ALA A 105 -0.08 0.64 -14.06
N PHE A 106 -0.29 1.59 -13.15
CA PHE A 106 -0.73 2.95 -13.44
C PHE A 106 0.33 3.97 -13.01
N PRO A 107 1.12 4.52 -13.94
CA PRO A 107 2.10 5.56 -13.65
C PRO A 107 1.45 6.77 -13.00
N CYS A 108 2.05 7.30 -11.94
CA CYS A 108 1.53 8.46 -11.21
C CYS A 108 2.65 9.35 -10.69
N ASN A 109 2.53 10.66 -10.92
CA ASN A 109 3.57 11.62 -10.57
C ASN A 109 3.33 12.36 -9.24
N GLN A 110 2.29 12.00 -8.48
CA GLN A 110 1.86 12.75 -7.28
C GLN A 110 2.76 12.54 -6.03
N PHE A 111 3.73 11.63 -6.09
CA PHE A 111 4.57 11.26 -4.96
C PHE A 111 6.02 11.68 -5.21
N TYR A 112 6.39 12.87 -4.72
CA TYR A 112 7.69 13.53 -4.96
C TYR A 112 8.13 13.56 -6.44
N LEU A 113 7.17 13.70 -7.35
CA LEU A 113 7.42 13.85 -8.78
C LEU A 113 8.32 12.73 -9.37
N GLN A 114 8.15 11.50 -8.88
CA GLN A 114 8.98 10.34 -9.25
C GLN A 114 8.59 9.66 -10.57
N GLU A 115 7.62 10.21 -11.30
CA GLU A 115 7.20 9.75 -12.63
C GLU A 115 7.03 10.96 -13.60
N PRO A 116 8.12 11.72 -13.85
CA PRO A 116 8.05 12.97 -14.59
C PRO A 116 7.83 12.78 -16.09
N ALA A 117 8.14 11.59 -16.61
CA ALA A 117 8.06 11.25 -18.02
C ALA A 117 6.63 11.36 -18.58
N GLU A 118 6.53 11.71 -19.86
CA GLU A 118 5.28 11.63 -20.61
C GLU A 118 5.01 10.20 -21.08
N ASN A 119 3.76 9.90 -21.45
CA ASN A 119 3.33 8.54 -21.77
C ASN A 119 4.23 7.82 -22.80
N HIS A 120 4.74 8.57 -23.79
CA HIS A 120 5.60 8.05 -24.85
C HIS A 120 7.05 7.75 -24.39
N GLU A 121 7.45 8.25 -23.21
CA GLU A 121 8.80 8.11 -22.66
C GLU A 121 8.88 7.05 -21.55
N LEU A 122 7.75 6.76 -20.89
CA LEU A 122 7.68 5.87 -19.72
C LEU A 122 8.35 4.51 -19.95
N MET A 123 8.09 3.89 -21.12
CA MET A 123 8.69 2.61 -21.46
C MET A 123 10.21 2.70 -21.57
N ASN A 124 10.75 3.78 -22.14
CA ASN A 124 12.20 3.97 -22.21
C ASN A 124 12.81 4.11 -20.81
N GLY A 125 12.13 4.82 -19.90
CA GLY A 125 12.52 4.95 -18.50
C GLY A 125 12.69 3.60 -17.82
N ILE A 126 11.67 2.74 -17.87
CA ILE A 126 11.74 1.45 -17.17
C ILE A 126 12.65 0.43 -17.87
N MET A 127 12.74 0.45 -19.19
CA MET A 127 13.55 -0.50 -19.96
C MET A 127 15.05 -0.19 -19.90
N TYR A 128 15.42 1.10 -19.87
CA TYR A 128 16.82 1.51 -20.06
C TYR A 128 17.39 2.32 -18.89
N VAL A 129 16.57 2.88 -18.01
CA VAL A 129 17.03 3.69 -16.87
C VAL A 129 16.83 2.95 -15.55
N ARG A 130 15.59 2.66 -15.16
CA ARG A 130 15.27 2.00 -13.89
C ARG A 130 13.95 1.23 -13.97
N PRO A 131 13.93 -0.11 -13.86
CA PRO A 131 15.05 -0.98 -13.47
C PRO A 131 16.19 -1.07 -14.49
N GLY A 132 15.94 -0.71 -15.76
CA GLY A 132 16.99 -0.61 -16.77
C GLY A 132 17.48 -1.97 -17.30
N ASN A 133 18.69 -1.99 -17.85
CA ASN A 133 19.35 -3.19 -18.40
C ASN A 133 18.55 -3.94 -19.48
N GLY A 134 17.74 -3.21 -20.25
CA GLY A 134 16.92 -3.80 -21.31
C GLY A 134 15.73 -4.61 -20.79
N TRP A 135 15.33 -4.43 -19.52
CA TRP A 135 14.17 -5.09 -18.94
C TRP A 135 12.93 -4.93 -19.82
N LYS A 136 12.12 -5.98 -19.93
CA LYS A 136 10.89 -5.99 -20.71
C LYS A 136 9.73 -6.47 -19.83
N PRO A 137 8.53 -5.86 -19.94
CA PRO A 137 7.37 -6.31 -19.20
C PRO A 137 6.93 -7.69 -19.68
N HIS A 138 6.47 -8.51 -18.74
CA HIS A 138 5.78 -9.76 -19.07
C HIS A 138 4.45 -9.46 -19.79
N ARG A 139 3.95 -10.37 -20.64
CA ARG A 139 2.72 -10.16 -21.43
C ARG A 139 1.44 -9.86 -20.62
N ASN A 140 1.40 -10.32 -19.36
CA ASN A 140 0.30 -10.06 -18.41
C ASN A 140 0.67 -8.95 -17.39
N LEU A 141 1.70 -8.15 -17.68
CA LEU A 141 1.97 -6.89 -16.98
C LEU A 141 1.61 -5.76 -17.93
N HIS A 142 0.47 -5.12 -17.69
CA HIS A 142 -0.01 -4.03 -18.53
C HIS A 142 0.28 -2.69 -17.85
N ILE A 143 1.11 -1.88 -18.51
CA ILE A 143 1.43 -0.52 -18.08
C ILE A 143 0.54 0.42 -18.89
N PHE A 144 -0.21 1.27 -18.20
CA PHE A 144 -1.18 2.19 -18.77
C PHE A 144 -0.62 3.62 -18.88
N GLY A 145 -1.43 4.53 -19.43
CA GLY A 145 -1.14 5.96 -19.41
C GLY A 145 -1.13 6.51 -17.98
N LYS A 146 -0.36 7.58 -17.79
CA LYS A 146 -0.22 8.31 -16.53
C LYS A 146 -1.58 8.84 -16.07
N LEU A 147 -1.89 8.69 -14.79
CA LEU A 147 -3.09 9.23 -14.17
C LEU A 147 -2.84 9.76 -12.75
N GLU A 148 -3.78 10.53 -12.23
CA GLU A 148 -3.79 10.97 -10.83
C GLU A 148 -4.59 9.99 -9.97
N VAL A 149 -4.08 9.69 -8.78
CA VAL A 149 -4.70 8.74 -7.83
C VAL A 149 -5.34 9.44 -6.63
N ASN A 150 -4.95 10.68 -6.37
CA ASN A 150 -5.44 11.52 -5.27
C ASN A 150 -5.82 12.92 -5.75
N GLY A 151 -6.49 13.69 -4.89
CA GLY A 151 -6.93 15.05 -5.20
C GLY A 151 -8.16 15.13 -6.10
N GLU A 152 -8.44 16.35 -6.56
CA GLU A 152 -9.64 16.73 -7.32
C GLU A 152 -9.70 16.05 -8.69
N ASN A 153 -8.56 15.89 -9.35
CA ASN A 153 -8.45 15.30 -10.69
C ASN A 153 -8.18 13.78 -10.65
N ASN A 154 -8.37 13.14 -9.49
CA ASN A 154 -8.09 11.71 -9.40
C ASN A 154 -8.99 10.89 -10.34
N HIS A 155 -8.42 9.80 -10.84
CA HIS A 155 -9.16 8.93 -11.74
C HIS A 155 -10.29 8.19 -10.98
N PRO A 156 -11.53 8.14 -11.52
CA PRO A 156 -12.67 7.52 -10.84
C PRO A 156 -12.45 6.08 -10.37
N LEU A 157 -11.61 5.31 -11.09
CA LEU A 157 -11.16 3.99 -10.67
C LEU A 157 -10.48 4.01 -9.29
N TYR A 158 -9.57 4.95 -9.05
CA TYR A 158 -8.84 5.05 -7.78
C TYR A 158 -9.74 5.57 -6.67
N GLU A 159 -10.62 6.54 -6.94
CA GLU A 159 -11.67 6.93 -5.98
C GLU A 159 -12.48 5.72 -5.51
N PHE A 160 -12.99 4.94 -6.47
CA PHE A 160 -13.76 3.73 -6.20
C PHE A 160 -13.00 2.72 -5.33
N MET A 161 -11.74 2.43 -5.66
CA MET A 161 -10.94 1.48 -4.87
C MET A 161 -10.62 2.02 -3.46
N LYS A 162 -10.28 3.30 -3.34
CA LYS A 162 -9.99 3.95 -2.04
C LYS A 162 -11.20 3.99 -1.12
N ASP A 163 -12.41 4.13 -1.65
CA ASP A 163 -13.64 4.17 -0.85
C ASP A 163 -14.04 2.80 -0.32
N LEU A 164 -13.73 1.73 -1.04
CA LEU A 164 -14.04 0.36 -0.61
C LEU A 164 -13.07 -0.16 0.45
N CYS A 165 -11.81 0.28 0.41
CA CYS A 165 -10.74 -0.31 1.20
C CYS A 165 -10.30 0.61 2.35
N PRO A 166 -10.36 0.15 3.62
CA PRO A 166 -9.79 0.88 4.74
C PRO A 166 -8.31 1.24 4.49
N GLN A 167 -7.85 2.35 5.06
CA GLN A 167 -6.47 2.77 4.95
C GLN A 167 -5.51 1.76 5.61
N THR A 168 -4.30 1.61 5.08
CA THR A 168 -3.29 0.67 5.59
C THR A 168 -2.38 1.26 6.68
N VAL A 169 -2.53 2.56 6.94
CA VAL A 169 -1.78 3.35 7.94
C VAL A 169 -2.69 4.35 8.65
N ASN A 170 -2.30 4.78 9.84
CA ASN A 170 -3.05 5.78 10.61
C ASN A 170 -2.78 7.23 10.14
N LYS A 171 -1.68 7.45 9.42
CA LYS A 171 -1.26 8.76 8.93
C LYS A 171 -0.68 8.62 7.52
N ILE A 172 -1.28 9.31 6.56
CA ILE A 172 -0.94 9.20 5.13
C ILE A 172 0.29 10.04 4.72
N GLY A 173 0.73 10.98 5.55
CA GLY A 173 1.87 11.85 5.28
C GLY A 173 1.81 13.14 6.10
N LYS A 174 2.80 14.01 5.94
CA LYS A 174 2.70 15.40 6.41
C LYS A 174 2.04 16.26 5.35
N ARG A 175 1.29 17.28 5.75
CA ARG A 175 0.50 18.10 4.82
C ARG A 175 1.36 18.75 3.73
N GLU A 176 2.58 19.14 4.09
CA GLU A 176 3.54 19.83 3.24
C GLU A 176 4.18 18.90 2.19
N GLU A 177 4.15 17.59 2.44
CA GLU A 177 4.68 16.55 1.54
C GLU A 177 3.64 16.13 0.49
N LEU A 178 2.35 16.45 0.73
CA LEU A 178 1.23 16.09 -0.13
C LEU A 178 0.92 17.23 -1.12
N ILE A 179 1.37 17.06 -2.35
CA ILE A 179 1.32 18.07 -3.42
C ILE A 179 0.00 18.08 -4.24
N TYR A 180 -1.11 17.64 -3.63
CA TYR A 180 -2.43 17.58 -4.24
C TYR A 180 -3.50 18.11 -3.28
N ASN A 181 -4.69 18.41 -3.82
CA ASN A 181 -5.86 18.86 -3.07
C ASN A 181 -7.15 18.33 -3.72
N PRO A 182 -8.22 18.08 -2.94
CA PRO A 182 -8.24 18.00 -1.48
C PRO A 182 -7.51 16.76 -0.97
N ILE A 183 -7.16 16.76 0.32
CA ILE A 183 -6.60 15.58 1.01
C ILE A 183 -7.72 14.85 1.74
N ARG A 184 -7.74 13.52 1.62
CA ARG A 184 -8.72 12.62 2.24
C ARG A 184 -8.02 11.52 3.04
N PRO A 185 -8.60 11.02 4.15
CA PRO A 185 -7.98 9.98 4.97
C PRO A 185 -7.66 8.67 4.24
N ASN A 186 -8.41 8.36 3.16
CA ASN A 186 -8.25 7.15 2.37
C ASN A 186 -7.30 7.29 1.17
N ASP A 187 -6.66 8.45 0.99
CA ASP A 187 -5.74 8.71 -0.13
C ASP A 187 -4.61 7.67 -0.23
N ILE A 188 -4.14 7.44 -1.45
CA ILE A 188 -2.93 6.64 -1.70
C ILE A 188 -1.76 7.32 -1.02
N THR A 189 -0.94 6.56 -0.30
CA THR A 189 0.12 7.12 0.57
C THR A 189 1.44 7.26 -0.16
N TRP A 190 1.72 6.38 -1.13
CA TRP A 190 2.98 6.40 -1.88
C TRP A 190 2.86 5.65 -3.21
N ASN A 191 3.95 5.70 -3.99
CA ASN A 191 4.17 4.80 -5.13
C ASN A 191 4.17 3.33 -4.67
N PHE A 192 3.68 2.43 -5.53
CA PHE A 192 3.60 0.98 -5.34
C PHE A 192 2.58 0.50 -4.30
N GLU A 193 1.56 1.31 -4.01
CA GLU A 193 0.37 0.84 -3.30
C GLU A 193 -0.45 -0.08 -4.21
N LYS A 194 -1.11 -1.09 -3.63
CA LYS A 194 -1.68 -2.20 -4.42
C LYS A 194 -3.10 -2.52 -4.02
N PHE A 195 -3.93 -2.84 -5.00
CA PHE A 195 -5.28 -3.37 -4.81
C PHE A 195 -5.39 -4.72 -5.49
N LEU A 196 -5.83 -5.74 -4.76
CA LEU A 196 -6.09 -7.07 -5.30
C LEU A 196 -7.58 -7.21 -5.58
N VAL A 197 -7.90 -7.62 -6.81
CA VAL A 197 -9.25 -7.69 -7.36
C VAL A 197 -9.51 -9.12 -7.82
N ASP A 198 -10.71 -9.63 -7.53
CA ASP A 198 -11.13 -10.97 -7.96
C ASP A 198 -11.61 -11.03 -9.42
N ARG A 199 -11.98 -12.23 -9.86
CA ARG A 199 -12.42 -12.53 -11.23
C ARG A 199 -13.72 -11.84 -11.64
N GLN A 200 -14.49 -11.35 -10.68
CA GLN A 200 -15.73 -10.61 -10.87
C GLN A 200 -15.50 -9.09 -10.84
N GLY A 201 -14.23 -8.66 -10.71
CA GLY A 201 -13.83 -7.28 -10.67
C GLY A 201 -14.14 -6.60 -9.32
N LYS A 202 -14.29 -7.37 -8.24
CA LYS A 202 -14.49 -6.84 -6.89
C LYS A 202 -13.14 -6.58 -6.24
N VAL A 203 -12.98 -5.42 -5.64
CA VAL A 203 -11.78 -5.06 -4.88
C VAL A 203 -11.83 -5.80 -3.54
N ARG A 204 -10.79 -6.58 -3.24
CA ARG A 204 -10.78 -7.51 -2.10
C ARG A 204 -9.81 -7.10 -1.01
N PHE A 205 -8.63 -6.65 -1.41
CA PHE A 205 -7.56 -6.29 -0.48
C PHE A 205 -6.79 -5.06 -0.96
N ARG A 206 -6.29 -4.27 -0.03
CA ARG A 206 -5.38 -3.14 -0.26
C ARG A 206 -4.09 -3.40 0.50
N PHE A 207 -2.95 -3.17 -0.14
CA PHE A 207 -1.62 -3.43 0.42
C PHE A 207 -0.80 -2.16 0.42
N HIS A 208 -0.17 -1.87 1.56
CA HIS A 208 0.74 -0.73 1.69
C HIS A 208 1.92 -0.87 0.69
N PRO A 209 2.51 0.24 0.21
CA PRO A 209 3.72 0.24 -0.61
C PRO A 209 4.84 -0.71 -0.17
N THR A 210 5.12 -0.74 1.14
CA THR A 210 6.14 -1.60 1.78
C THR A 210 5.72 -3.05 1.97
N ALA A 211 4.44 -3.38 1.76
CA ALA A 211 3.92 -4.74 1.90
C ALA A 211 4.35 -5.61 0.71
N TRP A 212 5.65 -5.81 0.58
CA TRP A 212 6.30 -6.46 -0.55
C TRP A 212 7.62 -7.09 -0.15
N ARG A 213 7.73 -8.40 -0.37
CA ARG A 213 8.97 -9.16 -0.28
C ARG A 213 9.03 -10.14 -1.44
N HIS A 214 9.49 -9.66 -2.60
CA HIS A 214 9.50 -10.42 -3.86
C HIS A 214 8.14 -11.05 -4.23
N GLY A 215 7.04 -10.39 -3.84
CA GLY A 215 5.68 -10.89 -4.04
C GLY A 215 5.14 -11.84 -2.95
N ASP A 216 5.97 -12.34 -2.03
CA ASP A 216 5.56 -13.30 -0.97
C ASP A 216 4.37 -12.79 -0.15
N VAL A 217 4.34 -11.50 0.15
CA VAL A 217 3.33 -10.88 1.01
C VAL A 217 1.93 -10.93 0.37
N VAL A 218 1.85 -10.78 -0.96
CA VAL A 218 0.57 -10.78 -1.70
C VAL A 218 0.19 -12.17 -2.19
N GLN A 219 1.15 -13.10 -2.32
CA GLN A 219 0.95 -14.42 -2.90
C GLN A 219 -0.16 -15.25 -2.22
N PRO A 220 -0.27 -15.31 -0.88
CA PRO A 220 -1.36 -16.04 -0.23
C PRO A 220 -2.76 -15.51 -0.61
N PHE A 221 -2.90 -14.19 -0.75
CA PHE A 221 -4.15 -13.55 -1.13
C PHE A 221 -4.49 -13.80 -2.60
N ILE A 222 -3.49 -13.78 -3.48
CA ILE A 222 -3.66 -14.18 -4.88
C ILE A 222 -4.16 -15.61 -4.94
N GLN A 223 -3.52 -16.53 -4.21
CA GLN A 223 -3.91 -17.94 -4.20
C GLN A 223 -5.31 -18.15 -3.62
N GLN A 224 -5.71 -17.37 -2.62
CA GLN A 224 -7.07 -17.35 -2.11
C GLN A 224 -8.07 -17.04 -3.24
N LEU A 225 -7.90 -15.90 -3.95
CA LEU A 225 -8.84 -15.50 -5.00
C LEU A 225 -8.81 -16.40 -6.23
N VAL A 226 -7.66 -17.00 -6.52
CA VAL A 226 -7.52 -18.00 -7.57
C VAL A 226 -8.32 -19.26 -7.27
N ASN A 227 -8.32 -19.70 -6.01
CA ASN A 227 -8.98 -20.92 -5.54
C ASN A 227 -10.45 -20.71 -5.20
N GLU A 228 -10.90 -19.46 -5.02
CA GLU A 228 -12.31 -19.14 -4.93
C GLU A 228 -12.98 -19.61 -6.23
N ARG A 229 -13.84 -20.64 -6.12
CA ARG A 229 -14.65 -21.09 -7.25
C ARG A 229 -15.40 -19.88 -7.76
N ALA A 230 -15.36 -19.65 -9.08
CA ALA A 230 -16.26 -18.71 -9.72
C ALA A 230 -17.68 -19.14 -9.31
N ARG A 231 -18.32 -18.38 -8.42
CA ARG A 231 -19.73 -18.58 -8.11
C ARG A 231 -20.45 -18.26 -9.42
N ALA A 232 -21.05 -19.31 -10.00
CA ALA A 232 -21.85 -19.24 -11.22
C ALA A 232 -23.03 -18.30 -11.04
#